data_AF-A0A4Y7U335-F1
#
_entry.id   AF-A0A4Y7U335-F1
#
_cell.length_a   1.000
_cell.length_b   1.000
_cell.length_c   1.000
_cell.angle_alpha   90.00
_cell.angle_beta   90.00
_cell.angle_gamma   90.00
#
_symmetry.space_group_name_H-M   'P 1'
#
loop_
_entity.id
_entity.type
_entity.pdbx_description
1 polymer ?
#
loop_
_entity_poly.entity_id
_entity_poly.type
_entity_poly.pdbx_seq_one_letter_code
_entity_poly.pdbx_strand_id
1 'polypeptide(L)'
;RTVEIAKEKGAVVVQQSFLGDGPQRTHGLPYCKNDWILNLDADEFLDRDAEEFILKEKYLEGNYDAFSFRVKNFLGNKLIDFSGWYPDHKVRFFNKQTARPSDSI
;
A
#
# COMPACT_ATOMS: atom_id res chain seq x y z
N ARG A 1 -1.93 20.44 8.82
CA ARG A 1 -2.97 20.49 7.75
C ARG A 1 -3.25 19.14 7.07
N THR A 2 -2.40 18.11 7.14
CA THR A 2 -2.65 16.80 6.48
C THR A 2 -3.93 16.10 6.97
N VAL A 3 -4.13 16.01 8.30
CA VAL A 3 -5.30 15.35 8.90
C VAL A 3 -6.62 16.01 8.49
N GLU A 4 -6.65 17.35 8.45
CA GLU A 4 -7.84 18.12 8.06
C GLU A 4 -8.24 17.81 6.62
N ILE A 5 -7.29 17.89 5.69
CA ILE A 5 -7.53 17.61 4.26
C ILE A 5 -8.01 16.17 4.06
N ALA A 6 -7.39 15.20 4.74
CA ALA A 6 -7.79 13.80 4.64
C ALA A 6 -9.25 13.60 5.09
N LYS A 7 -9.64 14.19 6.22
CA LYS A 7 -11.03 14.15 6.72
C LYS A 7 -12.00 14.84 5.77
N GLU A 8 -11.65 16.01 5.24
CA GLU A 8 -12.47 16.74 4.25
C GLU A 8 -12.70 15.93 2.96
N LYS A 9 -11.73 15.11 2.56
CA LYS A 9 -11.84 14.17 1.42
C LYS A 9 -12.57 12.87 1.77
N GLY A 10 -13.08 12.73 2.98
CA GLY A 10 -13.86 11.57 3.43
C GLY A 10 -13.03 10.40 3.95
N ALA A 11 -11.72 10.57 4.18
CA ALA A 11 -10.90 9.53 4.77
C ALA A 11 -11.22 9.36 6.26
N VAL A 12 -11.24 8.12 6.73
CA VAL A 12 -11.23 7.82 8.16
C VAL A 12 -9.79 8.01 8.66
N VAL A 13 -9.58 8.99 9.54
CA VAL A 13 -8.26 9.28 10.10
C VAL A 13 -8.15 8.76 11.53
N VAL A 14 -7.23 7.83 11.74
CA VAL A 14 -6.83 7.33 13.05
C VAL A 14 -5.52 8.01 13.45
N GLN A 15 -5.53 8.74 14.55
CA GLN A 15 -4.37 9.51 15.01
C GLN A 15 -3.77 8.91 16.26
N GLN A 16 -2.45 8.73 16.25
CA GLN A 16 -1.67 8.16 17.35
C GLN A 16 -0.17 8.53 17.19
N SER A 17 0.66 8.24 18.20
CA SER A 17 2.10 8.53 18.16
C SER A 17 2.86 7.58 17.23
N PHE A 18 3.78 8.05 16.39
CA PHE A 18 4.47 7.17 15.44
C PHE A 18 5.18 5.99 16.11
N LEU A 19 4.86 4.76 15.67
CA LEU A 19 5.37 3.51 16.25
C LEU A 19 6.50 2.87 15.43
N GLY A 20 6.92 3.51 14.32
CA GLY A 20 7.75 2.87 13.29
C GLY A 20 6.92 2.28 12.15
N ASP A 21 7.53 2.01 11.00
CA ASP A 21 6.80 1.68 9.76
C ASP A 21 5.95 0.40 9.85
N GLY A 22 6.56 -0.71 10.28
CA GLY A 22 5.87 -2.00 10.46
C GLY A 22 4.73 -1.89 11.48
N PRO A 23 5.01 -1.48 12.73
CA PRO A 23 3.98 -1.31 13.76
C PRO A 23 2.87 -0.34 13.37
N GLN A 24 3.18 0.75 12.66
CA GLN A 24 2.17 1.71 12.17
C GLN A 24 1.20 1.06 11.18
N ARG A 25 1.71 0.25 10.24
CA ARG A 25 0.90 -0.49 9.27
C ARG A 25 0.01 -1.52 9.97
N THR A 26 0.57 -2.26 10.94
CA THR A 26 -0.18 -3.25 11.73
C THR A 26 -1.28 -2.59 12.57
N HIS A 27 -1.00 -1.44 13.19
CA HIS A 27 -1.98 -0.69 13.97
C HIS A 27 -3.21 -0.27 13.14
N GLY A 28 -3.03 -0.03 11.83
CA GLY A 28 -4.13 0.33 10.93
C GLY A 28 -5.10 -0.81 10.59
N LEU A 29 -4.66 -2.07 10.65
CA LEU A 29 -5.43 -3.22 10.13
C LEU A 29 -6.81 -3.42 10.76
N PRO A 30 -7.01 -3.24 12.09
CA PRO A 30 -8.33 -3.39 12.71
C PRO A 30 -9.36 -2.38 12.21
N TYR A 31 -8.93 -1.25 11.64
CA TYR A 31 -9.80 -0.21 11.10
C TYR A 31 -10.21 -0.48 9.64
N CYS A 32 -9.56 -1.45 8.97
CA CYS A 32 -9.87 -1.83 7.61
C CYS A 32 -11.08 -2.77 7.55
N LYS A 33 -12.04 -2.47 6.66
CA LYS A 33 -13.31 -3.20 6.56
C LYS A 33 -13.23 -4.52 5.78
N ASN A 34 -12.30 -4.60 4.82
CA ASN A 34 -12.13 -5.77 3.95
C ASN A 34 -10.98 -6.65 4.44
N ASP A 35 -10.92 -7.89 3.95
CA ASP A 35 -9.80 -8.81 4.23
C ASP A 35 -8.57 -8.51 3.39
N TRP A 36 -8.78 -8.19 2.11
CA TRP A 36 -7.72 -7.74 1.21
C TRP A 36 -7.44 -6.26 1.41
N ILE A 37 -6.20 -5.94 1.77
CA ILE A 37 -5.72 -4.61 2.14
C ILE A 37 -4.72 -4.12 1.11
N LEU A 38 -4.98 -2.93 0.57
CA LEU A 38 -3.99 -2.13 -0.14
C LEU A 38 -3.33 -1.16 0.84
N ASN A 39 -2.05 -1.37 1.11
CA ASN A 39 -1.24 -0.57 2.01
C ASN A 39 -0.30 0.32 1.20
N LEU A 40 -0.73 1.54 0.91
CA LEU A 40 -0.05 2.48 0.03
C LEU A 40 0.51 3.66 0.84
N ASP A 41 1.73 4.11 0.52
CA ASP A 41 2.30 5.30 1.16
C ASP A 41 1.60 6.56 0.61
N ALA A 42 1.60 7.66 1.37
CA ALA A 42 0.81 8.86 1.04
C ALA A 42 1.29 9.61 -0.22
N ASP A 43 2.49 9.30 -0.70
CA ASP A 43 3.14 9.82 -1.90
C ASP A 43 3.13 8.80 -3.06
N GLU A 44 2.52 7.64 -2.88
CA GLU A 44 2.36 6.62 -3.90
C GLU A 44 0.94 6.66 -4.51
N PHE A 45 0.82 6.23 -5.78
CA PHE A 45 -0.45 6.04 -6.47
C PHE A 45 -0.39 4.77 -7.34
N LEU A 46 -1.55 4.16 -7.61
CA LEU A 46 -1.61 2.98 -8.47
C LEU A 46 -1.48 3.36 -9.95
N ASP A 47 -0.72 2.55 -10.69
CA ASP A 47 -0.77 2.56 -12.15
C ASP A 47 -1.98 1.75 -12.65
N ARG A 48 -2.39 1.98 -13.90
CA ARG A 48 -3.65 1.42 -14.45
C ARG A 48 -3.71 -0.10 -14.41
N ASP A 49 -2.59 -0.78 -14.62
CA ASP A 49 -2.52 -2.23 -14.60
C ASP A 49 -2.77 -2.81 -13.18
N ALA A 50 -2.23 -2.15 -12.15
CA ALA A 50 -2.47 -2.53 -10.76
C ALA A 50 -3.91 -2.23 -10.31
N GLU A 51 -4.48 -1.10 -10.75
CA GLU A 51 -5.89 -0.79 -10.52
C GLU A 51 -6.81 -1.84 -11.17
N GLU A 52 -6.59 -2.16 -12.45
CA GLU A 52 -7.37 -3.19 -13.14
C GLU A 52 -7.24 -4.58 -12.51
N PHE A 53 -6.05 -4.93 -12.00
CA PHE A 53 -5.82 -6.18 -11.29
C PHE A 53 -6.72 -6.31 -10.05
N ILE A 54 -6.85 -5.23 -9.27
CA ILE A 54 -7.69 -5.20 -8.07
C ILE A 54 -9.18 -5.17 -8.46
N LEU A 55 -9.58 -4.29 -9.38
CA LEU A 55 -10.99 -4.11 -9.77
C LEU A 55 -11.58 -5.35 -10.46
N LYS A 56 -10.76 -6.13 -11.17
CA LYS A 56 -11.18 -7.40 -11.80
C LYS A 56 -11.04 -8.60 -10.86
N GLU A 57 -10.68 -8.37 -9.59
CA GLU A 57 -10.52 -9.41 -8.58
C GLU A 57 -9.55 -10.54 -8.97
N LYS A 58 -8.56 -10.24 -9.83
CA LYS A 58 -7.59 -11.24 -10.31
C LYS A 58 -6.76 -11.85 -9.19
N TYR A 59 -6.65 -11.17 -8.06
CA TYR A 59 -5.99 -11.69 -6.87
C TYR A 59 -6.70 -12.90 -6.24
N LEU A 60 -7.96 -13.14 -6.61
CA LEU A 60 -8.71 -14.35 -6.23
C LEU A 60 -8.44 -15.53 -7.18
N GLU A 61 -7.80 -15.28 -8.33
CA GLU A 61 -7.38 -16.31 -9.28
C GLU A 61 -6.10 -17.00 -8.77
N GLY A 62 -6.21 -17.77 -7.70
CA GLY A 62 -5.08 -18.53 -7.14
C GLY A 62 -5.14 -18.68 -5.63
N ASN A 63 -4.05 -19.22 -5.08
CA ASN A 63 -3.87 -19.37 -3.64
C ASN A 63 -2.62 -18.60 -3.22
N TYR A 64 -2.78 -17.28 -3.09
CA TYR A 64 -1.72 -16.36 -2.71
C TYR A 64 -2.17 -15.53 -1.52
N ASP A 65 -1.24 -15.24 -0.60
CA ASP A 65 -1.52 -14.41 0.57
C ASP A 65 -1.25 -12.92 0.33
N ALA A 66 -0.38 -12.61 -0.65
CA ALA A 66 0.04 -11.26 -0.95
C ALA A 66 0.57 -11.13 -2.39
N PHE A 67 0.56 -9.89 -2.88
CA PHE A 67 1.06 -9.48 -4.18
C PHE A 67 2.03 -8.31 -4.04
N SER A 68 3.17 -8.44 -4.73
CA SER A 68 4.12 -7.35 -4.93
C SER A 68 3.77 -6.58 -6.19
N PHE A 69 3.77 -5.25 -6.11
CA PHE A 69 3.61 -4.39 -7.28
C PHE A 69 4.96 -3.77 -7.65
N ARG A 70 5.13 -3.52 -8.96
CA ARG A 70 6.27 -2.75 -9.46
C ARG A 70 6.12 -1.30 -9.03
N VAL A 71 7.20 -0.69 -8.57
CA VAL A 71 7.22 0.71 -8.17
C VAL A 71 8.03 1.52 -9.18
N LYS A 72 7.47 2.64 -9.63
CA LYS A 72 8.16 3.63 -10.45
C LYS A 72 8.55 4.80 -9.56
N ASN A 73 9.84 5.03 -9.43
CA ASN A 73 10.37 6.15 -8.66
C ASN A 73 10.60 7.36 -9.56
N PHE A 74 10.18 8.54 -9.10
CA PHE A 74 10.31 9.78 -9.86
C PHE A 74 11.12 10.81 -9.09
N LEU A 75 12.02 11.50 -9.78
CA LEU A 75 12.64 12.75 -9.31
C LEU A 75 11.98 13.92 -10.03
N GLY A 76 11.03 14.55 -9.36
CA GLY A 76 10.10 15.49 -10.00
C GLY A 76 9.28 14.78 -11.07
N ASN A 77 9.44 15.19 -12.33
CA ASN A 77 8.71 14.58 -13.47
C ASN A 77 9.56 13.57 -14.25
N LYS A 78 10.78 13.25 -13.78
CA LYS A 78 11.67 12.30 -14.45
C LYS A 78 11.60 10.94 -13.77
N LEU A 79 11.27 9.91 -14.54
CA LEU A 79 11.37 8.53 -14.09
C LEU A 79 12.84 8.18 -13.84
N ILE A 80 13.11 7.50 -12.73
CA ILE A 80 14.40 6.86 -12.46
C ILE A 80 14.25 5.38 -12.79
N ASP A 81 14.78 4.97 -13.94
CA ASP A 81 14.70 3.59 -14.45
C ASP A 81 16.06 2.91 -14.65
N PHE A 82 17.09 3.44 -13.99
CA PHE A 82 18.47 2.94 -14.04
C PHE A 82 19.00 2.61 -12.63
N SER A 83 20.20 2.02 -12.57
CA SER A 83 20.89 1.67 -11.32
C SER A 83 20.08 0.79 -10.36
N GLY A 84 19.19 -0.06 -10.87
CA GLY A 84 18.38 -0.97 -10.05
C GLY A 84 17.14 -0.35 -9.40
N TRP A 85 16.81 0.91 -9.71
CA TRP A 85 15.60 1.58 -9.19
C TRP A 85 14.32 1.15 -9.92
N TYR A 86 14.47 0.46 -11.05
CA TYR A 86 13.35 -0.09 -11.79
C TYR A 86 13.73 -1.38 -12.56
N PRO A 87 12.85 -2.41 -12.55
CA PRO A 87 11.69 -2.52 -11.68
C PRO A 87 12.10 -2.78 -10.22
N ASP A 88 11.69 -1.91 -9.32
CA ASP A 88 11.65 -2.21 -7.89
C ASP A 88 10.30 -2.82 -7.54
N HIS A 89 10.23 -3.61 -6.47
CA HIS A 89 9.05 -4.34 -6.07
C HIS A 89 8.74 -4.14 -4.59
N LYS A 90 7.51 -3.73 -4.29
CA LYS A 90 7.02 -3.62 -2.91
C LYS A 90 5.76 -4.46 -2.74
N VAL A 91 5.69 -5.20 -1.64
CA VAL A 91 4.45 -5.87 -1.22
C VAL A 91 3.48 -4.80 -0.72
N ARG A 92 2.40 -4.60 -1.46
CA ARG A 92 1.41 -3.53 -1.22
C ARG A 92 0.00 -4.06 -1.05
N PHE A 93 -0.30 -5.26 -1.54
CA PHE A 93 -1.64 -5.81 -1.53
C PHE A 93 -1.65 -7.21 -0.92
N PHE A 94 -2.39 -7.44 0.16
CA PHE A 94 -2.34 -8.71 0.91
C PHE A 94 -3.64 -9.01 1.63
N ASN A 95 -3.87 -10.28 1.95
CA ASN A 95 -4.98 -10.71 2.78
C ASN A 95 -4.58 -10.67 4.26
N LYS A 96 -5.24 -9.84 5.06
CA LYS A 96 -4.94 -9.67 6.50
C LYS A 96 -5.22 -10.91 7.35
N GLN A 97 -5.99 -11.87 6.83
CA GLN A 97 -6.27 -13.14 7.51
C GLN A 97 -5.10 -14.13 7.40
N THR A 98 -4.27 -14.01 6.38
CA THR A 98 -3.18 -14.96 6.09
C THR A 98 -1.79 -14.32 6.03
N ALA A 99 -1.70 -13.01 5.88
CA ALA A 99 -0.46 -12.24 5.89
C ALA A 99 -0.55 -10.98 6.77
N ARG A 100 0.60 -10.51 7.26
CA ARG A 100 0.72 -9.29 8.06
C ARG A 100 2.02 -8.53 7.74
N PRO A 101 2.06 -7.20 7.93
CA PRO A 101 3.29 -6.44 7.85
C PRO A 101 4.36 -7.01 8.79
N SER A 102 5.62 -6.92 8.38
CA SER A 102 6.74 -7.30 9.25
C SER A 102 6.86 -6.33 10.42
N ASP A 103 7.24 -6.85 11.59
CA ASP A 103 7.53 -6.06 12.79
C ASP A 103 8.95 -5.45 12.75
N SER A 104 9.81 -5.90 11.83
CA SER A 104 11.17 -5.41 11.61
C SER A 104 11.24 -4.22 10.64
N ILE A 105 12.22 -3.35 10.90
CA ILE A 105 12.67 -2.23 10.04
C ILE A 105 13.41 -2.80 8.82
#